data_AF-A0A0S4XHS7-F1
#
_entry.id   AF-A0A0S4XHS7-F1
#
_cell.length_a   1.000
_cell.length_b   1.000
_cell.length_c   1.000
_cell.angle_alpha   90.00
_cell.angle_beta   90.00
_cell.angle_gamma   90.00
#
_symmetry.space_group_name_H-M   'P 1'
#
loop_
_entity.id
_entity.type
_entity.pdbx_description
1 polymer ?
#
loop_
_entity_poly.entity_id
_entity_poly.type
_entity_poly.pdbx_seq_one_letter_code
_entity_poly.pdbx_strand_id
1 'polypeptide(L)'
;MRAKLEVLFAPVYTPLDSGSASADHVGTIYVNGSEIQGSSQVIDYVSNVEHGRIRITGPNGSGKSSALLALKEQFGNRCFLMPTNQASLAWEGVNEALSTGQQMISSLQEVVSIEDVKYILLDEWDANLDQDNATGIDVVLDELASTKVIVEVRHMRGQQ
;
A
#
# COMPACT_ATOMS: atom_id res chain seq x y z
N MET A 1 -4.72 -17.50 -14.23
CA MET A 1 -4.70 -16.10 -13.77
C MET A 1 -5.65 -15.78 -12.59
N ARG A 2 -6.22 -16.76 -11.84
CA ARG A 2 -7.10 -16.46 -10.68
C ARG A 2 -6.43 -16.55 -9.30
N ALA A 3 -5.49 -17.49 -9.09
CA ALA A 3 -4.89 -17.73 -7.77
C ALA A 3 -4.05 -16.54 -7.23
N LYS A 4 -3.32 -15.84 -8.10
CA LYS A 4 -2.49 -14.67 -7.73
C LYS A 4 -3.35 -13.54 -7.12
N LEU A 5 -4.52 -13.30 -7.70
CA LEU A 5 -5.44 -12.27 -7.25
C LEU A 5 -6.11 -12.66 -5.94
N GLU A 6 -6.53 -13.93 -5.78
CA GLU A 6 -7.17 -14.39 -4.53
C GLU A 6 -6.27 -14.20 -3.30
N VAL A 7 -4.95 -14.38 -3.41
CA VAL A 7 -4.03 -14.16 -2.28
C VAL A 7 -3.78 -12.67 -2.01
N LEU A 8 -3.71 -11.84 -3.06
CA LEU A 8 -3.54 -10.38 -2.91
C LEU A 8 -4.81 -9.68 -2.42
N PHE A 9 -5.98 -10.26 -2.70
CA PHE A 9 -7.27 -9.82 -2.17
C PHE A 9 -7.65 -10.50 -0.87
N ALA A 10 -6.96 -11.58 -0.49
CA ALA A 10 -7.30 -12.36 0.70
C ALA A 10 -7.44 -11.41 1.89
N PRO A 11 -8.55 -11.48 2.65
CA PRO A 11 -8.62 -10.81 3.93
C PRO A 11 -7.41 -11.24 4.76
N VAL A 12 -6.77 -10.27 5.40
CA VAL A 12 -5.66 -10.51 6.33
C VAL A 12 -6.26 -11.25 7.53
N TYR A 13 -6.41 -12.57 7.45
CA TYR A 13 -6.74 -13.42 8.58
C TYR A 13 -5.47 -13.63 9.40
N THR A 14 -5.02 -12.57 10.05
CA THR A 14 -4.28 -12.74 11.29
C THR A 14 -5.35 -12.85 12.37
N PRO A 15 -5.40 -13.91 13.18
CA PRO A 15 -6.22 -13.87 14.39
C PRO A 15 -5.65 -12.73 15.24
N LEU A 16 -6.28 -11.56 15.15
CA LEU A 16 -6.12 -10.53 16.16
C LEU A 16 -6.67 -11.18 17.43
N ASP A 17 -5.76 -11.53 18.32
CA ASP A 17 -6.07 -11.96 19.67
C ASP A 17 -7.18 -11.05 20.19
N SER A 18 -8.27 -11.66 20.66
CA SER A 18 -9.49 -11.00 21.10
C SER A 18 -9.22 -10.25 22.41
N GLY A 19 -8.48 -9.15 22.30
CA GLY A 19 -8.02 -8.31 23.38
C GLY A 19 -7.95 -6.86 22.89
N SER A 20 -9.00 -6.10 23.19
CA SER A 20 -9.12 -4.64 23.03
C SER A 20 -9.18 -4.09 21.60
N ALA A 21 -10.39 -3.75 21.18
CA ALA A 21 -10.58 -2.41 20.63
C ALA A 21 -10.00 -1.40 21.65
N SER A 22 -9.29 -0.37 21.16
CA SER A 22 -8.62 0.70 21.91
C SER A 22 -7.13 0.52 22.21
N ALA A 23 -6.32 0.74 21.18
CA ALA A 23 -5.39 1.87 21.22
C ALA A 23 -5.09 2.25 19.78
N ASP A 24 -5.66 3.35 19.29
CA ASP A 24 -5.04 4.12 18.20
C ASP A 24 -3.58 4.32 18.62
N HIS A 25 -2.66 3.51 18.10
CA HIS A 25 -1.29 3.49 18.59
C HIS A 25 -0.69 4.87 18.34
N VAL A 26 -0.19 5.48 19.41
CA VAL A 26 0.18 6.90 19.54
C VAL A 26 1.55 7.14 18.88
N GLY A 27 1.65 6.84 17.59
CA GLY A 27 2.74 7.27 16.75
C GLY A 27 2.28 8.43 15.89
N THR A 28 3.06 9.50 15.80
CA THR A 28 2.75 10.61 14.89
C THR A 28 2.90 10.13 13.45
N ILE A 29 1.78 9.94 12.77
CA ILE A 29 1.71 9.73 11.33
C ILE A 29 1.25 11.01 10.63
N TYR A 30 1.72 11.19 9.41
CA TYR A 30 1.37 12.33 8.58
C TYR A 30 0.75 11.83 7.28
N VAL A 31 -0.41 12.37 6.94
CA VAL A 31 -1.07 12.16 5.65
C VAL A 31 -0.91 13.42 4.82
N ASN A 32 -0.21 13.32 3.69
CA ASN A 32 0.15 14.46 2.85
C ASN A 32 0.81 15.60 3.65
N GLY A 33 1.60 15.25 4.68
CA GLY A 33 2.28 16.20 5.56
C GLY A 33 1.42 16.74 6.72
N SER A 34 0.12 16.45 6.76
CA SER A 34 -0.75 16.82 7.88
C SER A 34 -0.72 15.74 8.95
N GLU A 35 -0.47 16.12 10.20
CA GLU A 35 -0.51 15.20 11.34
C GLU A 35 -1.92 14.60 11.50
N ILE A 36 -1.99 13.28 11.63
CA ILE A 36 -3.24 12.54 11.84
C ILE A 36 -3.13 11.70 13.11
N GLN A 37 -4.18 11.72 13.92
CA GLN A 37 -4.27 10.95 15.16
C GLN A 37 -5.02 9.64 14.90
N GLY A 38 -4.28 8.56 14.71
CA GLY A 38 -4.83 7.20 14.63
C GLY A 38 -5.33 6.78 13.24
N SER A 39 -5.72 5.51 13.12
CA SER A 39 -6.12 4.89 11.86
C SER A 39 -7.53 5.32 11.41
N SER A 40 -8.40 5.66 12.37
CA SER A 40 -9.78 6.09 12.08
C SER A 40 -9.80 7.38 11.24
N GLN A 41 -8.96 8.37 11.56
CA GLN A 41 -8.86 9.60 10.78
C GLN A 41 -8.23 9.37 9.39
N VAL A 42 -7.33 8.39 9.25
CA VAL A 42 -6.81 7.98 7.93
C VAL A 42 -7.93 7.37 7.08
N ILE A 43 -8.75 6.51 7.67
CA ILE A 43 -9.93 5.93 7.00
C ILE A 43 -10.89 7.03 6.55
N ASP A 44 -11.20 7.98 7.42
CA ASP A 44 -12.09 9.11 7.09
C ASP A 44 -11.51 9.95 5.95
N TYR A 45 -10.22 10.28 6.02
CA TYR A 45 -9.53 11.02 4.96
C TYR A 45 -9.63 10.28 3.61
N VAL A 46 -9.22 9.01 3.58
CA VAL A 46 -9.19 8.20 2.34
C VAL A 46 -10.59 7.97 1.77
N SER A 47 -11.60 7.80 2.62
CA SER A 47 -13.00 7.59 2.20
C SER A 47 -13.59 8.79 1.46
N ASN A 48 -13.09 10.00 1.73
CA ASN A 48 -13.53 11.25 1.10
C ASN A 48 -12.74 11.61 -0.18
N VAL A 49 -11.77 10.78 -0.57
CA VAL A 49 -11.01 10.97 -1.81
C VAL A 49 -11.63 10.14 -2.94
N GLU A 50 -11.93 10.80 -4.05
CA GLU A 50 -12.48 10.13 -5.23
C GLU A 50 -11.39 9.34 -5.98
N HIS A 51 -10.28 10.01 -6.28
CA HIS A 51 -9.07 9.49 -6.90
C HIS A 51 -7.87 10.37 -6.50
N GLY A 52 -6.65 9.88 -6.64
CA GLY A 52 -5.43 10.64 -6.34
C GLY A 52 -4.39 9.85 -5.54
N ARG A 53 -3.27 10.52 -5.22
CA ARG A 53 -2.20 9.95 -4.39
C ARG A 53 -2.26 10.51 -2.97
N ILE A 54 -2.10 9.62 -2.01
CA ILE A 54 -2.11 9.91 -0.57
C ILE A 54 -0.83 9.33 -0.01
N ARG A 55 -0.01 10.18 0.59
CA ARG A 55 1.26 9.76 1.19
C ARG A 55 1.17 9.70 2.70
N ILE A 56 1.45 8.54 3.27
CA ILE A 56 1.59 8.31 4.70
C ILE A 56 3.08 8.30 5.05
N THR A 57 3.49 9.16 5.97
CA THR A 57 4.87 9.20 6.49
C THR A 57 4.87 9.27 8.02
N GLY A 58 6.02 9.01 8.62
CA GLY A 58 6.19 9.01 10.07
C GLY A 58 7.36 8.13 10.50
N PRO A 59 7.79 8.23 11.77
CA PRO A 59 8.89 7.44 12.30
C PRO A 59 8.68 5.92 12.19
N ASN A 60 9.74 5.14 12.35
CA ASN A 60 9.62 3.69 12.46
C ASN A 60 8.81 3.32 13.70
N GLY A 61 7.91 2.35 13.55
CA GLY A 61 6.98 1.97 14.62
C GLY A 61 5.81 2.93 14.85
N SER A 62 5.64 3.99 14.04
CA SER A 62 4.55 4.96 14.24
C SER A 62 3.16 4.47 13.82
N GLY A 63 3.02 3.24 13.31
CA GLY A 63 1.74 2.68 12.88
C GLY A 63 1.39 2.88 11.39
N LYS A 64 2.35 3.24 10.52
CA LYS A 64 2.10 3.43 9.08
C LYS A 64 1.52 2.18 8.39
N SER A 65 2.18 1.03 8.55
CA SER A 65 1.69 -0.24 8.00
C SER A 65 0.39 -0.68 8.68
N SER A 66 0.21 -0.39 9.98
CA SER A 66 -1.07 -0.61 10.68
C SER A 66 -2.21 0.22 10.08
N ALA A 67 -1.94 1.46 9.65
CA ALA A 67 -2.93 2.28 8.93
C ALA A 67 -3.28 1.67 7.56
N LEU A 68 -2.31 1.12 6.82
CA LEU A 68 -2.62 0.38 5.58
C LEU A 68 -3.49 -0.85 5.83
N LEU A 69 -3.21 -1.62 6.89
CA LEU A 69 -4.02 -2.77 7.26
C LEU A 69 -5.46 -2.37 7.63
N ALA A 70 -5.63 -1.28 8.39
CA ALA A 70 -6.94 -0.75 8.72
C ALA A 70 -7.74 -0.33 7.46
N LEU A 71 -7.08 0.27 6.46
CA LEU A 71 -7.70 0.57 5.17
C LEU A 71 -8.07 -0.70 4.39
N LYS A 72 -7.22 -1.74 4.43
CA LYS A 72 -7.51 -3.03 3.79
C LYS A 72 -8.72 -3.71 4.45
N GLU A 73 -8.82 -3.70 5.77
CA GLU A 73 -9.97 -4.21 6.51
C GLU A 73 -11.25 -3.43 6.15
N GLN A 74 -11.18 -2.09 6.12
CA GLN A 74 -12.32 -1.22 5.84
C GLN A 74 -12.88 -1.38 4.41
N PHE A 75 -11.99 -1.44 3.40
CA PHE A 75 -12.41 -1.44 1.98
C PHE A 75 -12.43 -2.84 1.34
N GLY A 76 -11.92 -3.86 2.04
CA GLY A 76 -12.02 -5.27 1.67
C GLY A 76 -11.52 -5.56 0.25
N ASN A 77 -12.41 -6.10 -0.59
CA ASN A 77 -12.08 -6.52 -1.96
C ASN A 77 -11.86 -5.36 -2.93
N ARG A 78 -12.22 -4.12 -2.55
CA ARG A 78 -11.92 -2.91 -3.33
C ARG A 78 -10.50 -2.41 -3.09
N CYS A 79 -9.77 -3.03 -2.17
CA CYS A 79 -8.40 -2.72 -1.79
C CYS A 79 -7.43 -3.79 -2.31
N PHE A 80 -6.38 -3.36 -2.98
CA PHE A 80 -5.19 -4.15 -3.26
C PHE A 80 -4.04 -3.68 -2.36
N LEU A 81 -3.45 -4.59 -1.58
CA LEU A 81 -2.30 -4.27 -0.73
C LEU A 81 -1.03 -4.89 -1.32
N MET A 82 -0.05 -4.03 -1.59
CA MET A 82 1.27 -4.42 -2.06
C MET A 82 2.29 -4.30 -0.91
N PRO A 83 2.90 -5.42 -0.47
CA PRO A 83 3.91 -5.39 0.58
C PRO A 83 5.28 -4.93 0.06
N THR A 84 6.15 -4.52 1.00
CA THR A 84 7.52 -4.00 0.77
C THR A 84 8.46 -4.96 0.05
N ASN A 85 8.23 -6.28 0.16
CA ASN A 85 9.06 -7.29 -0.48
C ASN A 85 8.22 -8.29 -1.26
N GLN A 86 8.43 -8.35 -2.58
CA GLN A 86 7.81 -9.33 -3.47
C GLN A 86 8.53 -10.68 -3.47
N ALA A 87 9.79 -10.75 -3.00
CA ALA A 87 10.58 -11.99 -3.07
C ALA A 87 10.05 -13.10 -2.16
N SER A 88 9.31 -12.78 -1.09
CA SER A 88 8.63 -13.76 -0.25
C SER A 88 7.32 -14.27 -0.86
N LEU A 89 6.81 -13.61 -1.90
CA LEU A 89 5.72 -14.08 -2.73
C LEU A 89 6.32 -14.94 -3.85
N ALA A 90 6.93 -16.08 -3.47
CA ALA A 90 7.50 -17.03 -4.40
C ALA A 90 6.36 -17.68 -5.22
N TRP A 91 6.16 -17.18 -6.45
CA TRP A 91 5.15 -17.71 -7.36
C TRP A 91 5.79 -18.53 -8.49
N GLU A 92 5.14 -19.62 -8.88
CA GLU A 92 5.48 -20.35 -10.10
C GLU A 92 5.29 -19.41 -11.31
N GLY A 93 6.39 -19.12 -12.01
CA GLY A 93 6.40 -18.21 -13.16
C GLY A 93 6.98 -16.82 -12.89
N VAL A 94 7.64 -16.59 -11.75
CA VAL A 94 8.61 -15.50 -11.64
C VAL A 94 9.61 -15.70 -12.77
N ASN A 95 9.55 -14.81 -13.77
CA ASN A 95 10.59 -14.75 -14.77
C ASN A 95 11.82 -14.21 -14.03
N GLU A 96 12.72 -15.11 -13.63
CA GLU A 96 13.96 -14.80 -12.89
C GLU A 96 14.84 -13.75 -13.61
N ALA A 97 14.53 -13.45 -14.88
CA ALA A 97 15.14 -12.39 -15.67
C ALA A 97 14.67 -10.97 -15.31
N LEU A 98 13.59 -10.79 -14.53
CA LEU A 98 13.05 -9.46 -14.19
C LEU A 98 13.59 -8.93 -12.86
N SER A 99 14.03 -7.67 -12.85
CA SER A 99 14.40 -6.98 -11.61
C SER A 99 13.20 -6.82 -10.67
N THR A 100 13.44 -6.58 -9.38
CA THR A 100 12.39 -6.30 -8.38
C THR A 100 11.45 -5.17 -8.82
N GLY A 101 11.99 -4.14 -9.48
CA GLY A 101 11.20 -3.04 -10.05
C GLY A 101 10.32 -3.47 -11.23
N GLN A 102 10.82 -4.31 -12.13
CA GLN A 102 10.01 -4.83 -13.25
C GLN A 102 8.88 -5.74 -12.77
N GLN A 103 9.12 -6.55 -11.73
CA GLN A 103 8.08 -7.37 -11.10
C GLN A 103 6.99 -6.51 -10.44
N MET A 104 7.37 -5.39 -9.83
CA MET A 104 6.44 -4.41 -9.29
C MET A 104 5.55 -3.80 -10.37
N ILE A 105 6.16 -3.29 -11.45
CA ILE A 105 5.42 -2.67 -12.55
C ILE A 105 4.42 -3.66 -13.16
N SER A 106 4.86 -4.89 -13.41
CA SER A 106 3.99 -5.96 -13.95
C SER A 106 2.80 -6.24 -13.01
N SER A 107 3.05 -6.35 -11.71
CA SER A 107 1.99 -6.57 -10.73
C SER A 107 1.03 -5.38 -10.62
N LEU A 108 1.53 -4.14 -10.67
CA LEU A 108 0.68 -2.95 -10.72
C LEU A 108 -0.20 -2.96 -11.98
N GLN A 109 0.37 -3.21 -13.16
CA GLN A 109 -0.37 -3.26 -14.43
C GLN A 109 -1.48 -4.32 -14.41
N GLU A 110 -1.24 -5.49 -13.83
CA GLU A 110 -2.27 -6.52 -13.67
C GLU A 110 -3.43 -6.05 -12.76
N VAL A 111 -3.12 -5.42 -11.62
CA VAL A 111 -4.13 -4.95 -10.66
C VAL A 111 -5.00 -3.84 -11.24
N VAL A 112 -4.40 -2.98 -12.05
CA VAL A 112 -5.08 -1.86 -12.72
C VAL A 112 -6.16 -2.34 -13.66
N SER A 113 -5.97 -3.50 -14.28
CA SER A 113 -6.95 -4.10 -15.17
C SER A 113 -8.22 -4.59 -14.45
N ILE A 114 -8.25 -4.55 -13.12
CA ILE A 114 -9.39 -5.00 -12.30
C ILE A 114 -10.27 -3.80 -11.98
N GLU A 115 -11.41 -3.71 -12.65
CA GLU A 115 -12.34 -2.57 -12.52
C GLU A 115 -12.79 -2.33 -11.06
N ASP A 116 -13.03 -3.40 -10.31
CA ASP A 116 -13.57 -3.37 -8.94
C ASP A 116 -12.58 -2.86 -7.87
N VAL A 117 -11.29 -2.79 -8.19
CA VAL A 117 -10.27 -2.26 -7.26
C VAL A 117 -10.34 -0.75 -7.29
N LYS A 118 -10.70 -0.09 -6.19
CA LYS A 118 -10.66 1.37 -6.08
C LYS A 118 -9.38 1.88 -5.40
N TYR A 119 -8.88 1.11 -4.44
CA TYR A 119 -7.81 1.53 -3.53
C TYR A 119 -6.57 0.65 -3.73
N ILE A 120 -5.42 1.29 -3.94
CA ILE A 120 -4.12 0.62 -4.10
C ILE A 120 -3.26 1.07 -2.92
N LEU A 121 -2.90 0.13 -2.05
CA LEU A 121 -2.12 0.36 -0.83
C LEU A 121 -0.70 -0.13 -1.05
N LEU A 122 0.29 0.73 -0.90
CA LEU A 122 1.69 0.43 -1.19
C LEU A 122 2.53 0.64 0.07
N ASP A 123 3.12 -0.43 0.59
CA ASP A 123 3.99 -0.34 1.77
C ASP A 123 5.47 -0.23 1.38
N GLU A 124 6.08 0.94 1.57
CA GLU A 124 7.52 1.19 1.37
C GLU A 124 8.05 0.71 0.01
N TRP A 125 7.27 0.93 -1.04
CA TRP A 125 7.53 0.34 -2.35
C TRP A 125 8.84 0.82 -3.01
N ASP A 126 9.33 2.00 -2.64
CA ASP A 126 10.56 2.59 -3.15
C ASP A 126 11.82 2.13 -2.40
N ALA A 127 11.68 1.36 -1.31
CA ALA A 127 12.79 1.02 -0.42
C ALA A 127 13.92 0.20 -1.08
N ASN A 128 13.60 -0.59 -2.10
CA ASN A 128 14.55 -1.52 -2.76
C ASN A 128 14.78 -1.19 -4.25
N LEU A 129 14.39 0.02 -4.70
CA LEU A 129 14.48 0.42 -6.10
C LEU A 129 15.59 1.44 -6.31
N ASP A 130 16.33 1.29 -7.41
CA ASP A 130 17.16 2.38 -7.91
C ASP A 130 16.31 3.56 -8.40
N GLN A 131 16.95 4.70 -8.63
CA GLN A 131 16.27 5.94 -8.97
C GLN A 131 15.49 5.86 -10.29
N ASP A 132 15.99 5.11 -11.28
CA ASP A 132 15.36 4.98 -12.59
C ASP A 132 14.07 4.14 -12.49
N ASN A 133 14.14 3.01 -11.79
CA ASN A 133 12.98 2.16 -11.52
C ASN A 133 11.95 2.88 -10.65
N ALA A 134 12.39 3.62 -9.62
CA ALA A 134 11.49 4.42 -8.79
C ALA A 134 10.76 5.50 -9.61
N THR A 135 11.47 6.18 -10.52
CA THR A 135 10.87 7.19 -11.41
C THR A 135 9.86 6.57 -12.37
N GLY A 136 10.18 5.42 -12.96
CA GLY A 136 9.25 4.71 -13.85
C GLY A 136 7.96 4.29 -13.14
N ILE A 137 8.06 3.79 -11.91
CA ILE A 137 6.87 3.45 -11.12
C ILE A 137 6.09 4.71 -10.71
N ASP A 138 6.76 5.81 -10.37
CA ASP A 138 6.06 7.07 -10.03
C ASP A 138 5.16 7.54 -11.20
N VAL A 139 5.62 7.44 -12.45
CA VAL A 139 4.82 7.76 -13.64
C VAL A 139 3.59 6.85 -13.74
N VAL A 140 3.76 5.54 -13.54
CA VAL A 140 2.64 4.60 -13.54
C VAL A 140 1.65 4.97 -12.43
N LEU A 141 2.11 5.24 -11.22
CA LEU A 141 1.24 5.63 -10.11
C LEU A 141 0.48 6.94 -10.39
N ASP A 142 1.11 7.92 -11.03
CA ASP A 142 0.43 9.17 -11.41
C ASP A 142 -0.69 8.94 -12.43
N GLU A 143 -0.47 8.07 -13.42
CA GLU A 143 -1.52 7.69 -14.37
C GLU A 143 -2.70 7.00 -13.65
N LEU A 144 -2.42 6.10 -12.72
CA LEU A 144 -3.45 5.38 -11.95
C LEU A 144 -4.24 6.28 -11.02
N ALA A 145 -3.59 7.30 -10.46
CA ALA A 145 -4.20 8.27 -9.57
C ALA A 145 -5.28 9.15 -10.26
N SER A 146 -5.39 9.09 -11.59
CA SER A 146 -6.48 9.74 -12.33
C SER A 146 -7.83 9.05 -12.15
N THR A 147 -7.85 7.77 -11.74
CA THR A 147 -9.08 6.97 -11.62
C THR A 147 -9.19 6.16 -10.33
N LYS A 148 -8.07 5.96 -9.62
CA LYS A 148 -7.97 5.16 -8.39
C LYS A 148 -7.41 6.01 -7.26
N VAL A 149 -7.58 5.53 -6.03
CA VAL A 149 -6.94 6.11 -4.84
C VAL A 149 -5.71 5.29 -4.50
N ILE A 150 -4.54 5.92 -4.51
CA ILE A 150 -3.27 5.30 -4.18
C ILE A 150 -2.82 5.79 -2.82
N VAL A 151 -2.64 4.88 -1.87
CA VAL A 151 -2.12 5.18 -0.54
C VAL A 151 -0.73 4.59 -0.43
N GLU A 152 0.29 5.44 -0.35
CA GLU A 152 1.69 5.04 -0.27
C GLU A 152 2.27 5.35 1.10
N VAL A 153 2.82 4.34 1.76
CA VAL A 153 3.71 4.53 2.91
C VAL A 153 5.11 4.77 2.37
N ARG A 154 5.72 5.87 2.81
CA ARG A 154 7.13 6.18 2.52
C ARG A 154 7.88 6.54 3.78
N HIS A 155 9.19 6.27 3.77
CA HIS A 155 10.09 6.80 4.79
C HIS A 155 10.29 8.30 4.60
N MET A 156 10.38 9.05 5.70
CA MET A 156 10.86 10.42 5.66
C MET A 156 12.35 10.40 5.29
N ARG A 157 12.69 10.79 4.07
CA ARG A 157 14.10 11.01 3.69
C ARG A 157 14.61 12.20 4.51
N GLY A 158 15.51 11.96 5.46
CA GLY A 158 16.15 13.04 6.25
C GLY A 158 16.41 12.80 7.74
N GLN A 159 16.18 11.60 8.29
CA GLN A 159 16.64 11.24 9.64
C GLN A 159 17.61 10.06 9.55
N GLN A 160 18.88 10.38 9.32
CA GLN A 160 20.01 9.58 9.82
C GLN A 160 20.49 10.24 11.12
#